data_AF-A0A068Y9G4-F1
#
_entry.id   AF-A0A068Y9G4-F1
#
_cell.length_a   1.000
_cell.length_b   1.000
_cell.length_c   1.000
_cell.angle_alpha   90.00
_cell.angle_beta   90.00
_cell.angle_gamma   90.00
#
_symmetry.space_group_name_H-M   'P 1'
#
loop_
_entity.id
_entity.type
_entity.pdbx_description
1 polymer ?
#
loop_
_entity_poly.entity_id
_entity_poly.type
_entity_poly.pdbx_seq_one_letter_code
_entity_poly.pdbx_strand_id
1 'polypeptide(L)'
;MSRKNKWPLDRVTLNVDVTRKTREEMTGPPRDDAFVHSFFVEGAQWDTQTGLLVKAKPKGLVATLPMVFVKALLVDKQNTRGTYACPVHRTKSRGPM
;
A
#
# COMPACT_ATOMS: atom_id res chain seq x y z
N MET A 1 -15.03 -0.01 -8.49
CA MET A 1 -13.71 0.21 -9.11
C MET A 1 -13.81 0.19 -10.63
N SER A 2 -14.03 -0.94 -11.33
CA SER A 2 -14.07 -0.95 -12.81
C SER A 2 -15.40 -0.47 -13.45
N ARG A 3 -16.56 -0.71 -12.83
CA ARG A 3 -17.87 -0.37 -13.45
C ARG A 3 -18.23 1.13 -13.45
N LYS A 4 -17.57 1.97 -12.66
CA LYS A 4 -17.91 3.40 -12.51
C LYS A 4 -17.10 4.33 -13.42
N ASN A 5 -15.84 3.98 -13.74
CA ASN A 5 -14.95 4.89 -14.47
C ASN A 5 -14.82 4.61 -15.98
N LYS A 6 -15.53 3.60 -16.52
CA LYS A 6 -15.44 3.17 -17.93
C LYS A 6 -14.00 2.92 -18.41
N TRP A 7 -13.07 2.62 -17.50
CA TRP A 7 -11.69 2.34 -17.87
C TRP A 7 -11.54 0.91 -18.37
N PRO A 8 -10.78 0.68 -19.46
CA PRO A 8 -10.43 -0.66 -19.89
C PRO A 8 -9.71 -1.38 -18.75
N LEU A 9 -10.22 -2.54 -18.33
CA LEU A 9 -9.66 -3.33 -17.21
C LEU A 9 -8.19 -3.69 -17.43
N ASP A 10 -7.80 -3.86 -18.69
CA ASP A 10 -6.45 -4.10 -19.20
C ASP A 10 -5.48 -2.93 -18.97
N ARG A 11 -5.99 -1.73 -18.69
CA ARG A 11 -5.16 -0.53 -18.45
C ARG A 11 -5.25 0.00 -17.02
N VAL A 12 -5.89 -0.72 -16.10
CA VAL A 12 -5.99 -0.30 -14.70
C VAL A 12 -4.91 -0.99 -13.88
N THR A 13 -4.17 -0.20 -13.10
CA THR A 13 -3.20 -0.66 -12.12
C THR A 13 -3.49 -0.06 -10.75
N LEU A 14 -2.99 -0.73 -9.70
CA LEU A 14 -3.15 -0.30 -8.32
C LEU A 14 -1.88 0.43 -7.88
N ASN A 15 -2.04 1.65 -7.36
CA ASN A 15 -0.97 2.36 -6.68
C ASN A 15 -1.26 2.36 -5.19
N VAL A 16 -0.23 2.06 -4.42
CA VAL A 16 -0.29 1.94 -2.97
C VAL A 16 0.59 3.03 -2.39
N ASP A 17 -0.04 4.00 -1.73
CA ASP A 17 0.64 5.09 -1.03
C ASP A 17 0.46 4.87 0.48
N VAL A 18 1.56 4.80 1.20
CA VAL A 18 1.51 4.73 2.67
C VAL A 18 1.44 6.15 3.20
N THR A 19 0.35 6.50 3.89
CA THR A 19 0.18 7.83 4.46
C THR A 19 0.77 7.92 5.86
N ARG A 20 1.18 9.13 6.24
CA ARG A 20 1.57 9.45 7.62
C ARG A 20 0.37 9.69 8.54
N LYS A 21 -0.80 9.92 7.96
CA LYS A 21 -2.03 10.22 8.69
C LYS A 21 -2.56 8.99 9.40
N THR A 22 -3.06 9.17 10.62
CA THR A 22 -3.73 8.11 11.36
C THR A 22 -5.20 8.00 10.98
N ARG A 23 -5.88 6.98 11.50
CA ARG A 23 -7.30 6.76 11.24
C ARG A 23 -8.16 7.93 11.68
N GLU A 24 -7.78 8.59 12.75
CA GLU A 24 -8.54 9.71 13.33
C GLU A 24 -8.45 10.97 12.47
N GLU A 25 -7.37 11.15 11.71
CA GLU A 25 -7.15 12.31 10.84
C GLU A 25 -7.79 12.18 9.45
N MET A 26 -8.35 11.00 9.14
CA MET A 26 -8.99 10.77 7.86
C MET A 26 -10.39 11.36 7.81
N THR A 27 -10.47 12.49 7.13
CA THR A 27 -11.69 13.27 6.91
C THR A 27 -12.54 12.62 5.81
N GLY A 28 -13.23 11.54 6.18
CA GLY A 28 -14.29 10.92 5.39
C GLY A 28 -13.86 9.80 4.42
N PRO A 29 -14.84 9.02 3.92
CA PRO A 29 -14.58 7.92 3.02
C PRO A 29 -14.08 8.45 1.65
N PRO A 30 -13.01 7.88 1.11
CA PRO A 30 -12.53 8.23 -0.22
C PRO A 30 -13.59 7.80 -1.25
N ARG A 31 -13.93 8.70 -2.17
CA ARG A 31 -15.00 8.47 -3.16
C ARG A 31 -14.67 7.34 -4.15
N ASP A 32 -13.40 7.13 -4.46
CA ASP A 32 -12.95 6.18 -5.50
C ASP A 32 -11.75 5.31 -5.08
N ASP A 33 -11.32 5.40 -3.83
CA ASP A 33 -10.11 4.73 -3.33
C ASP A 33 -10.42 3.90 -2.09
N ALA A 34 -9.44 3.16 -1.58
CA ALA A 34 -9.59 2.34 -0.38
C ALA A 34 -8.51 2.71 0.65
N PHE A 35 -8.95 3.04 1.86
CA PHE A 35 -8.06 3.08 3.02
C PHE A 35 -8.07 1.73 3.69
N VAL A 36 -6.88 1.16 3.83
CA VAL A 36 -6.69 -0.11 4.51
C VAL A 36 -5.79 0.12 5.70
N HIS A 37 -6.28 -0.30 6.86
CA HIS A 37 -5.52 -0.34 8.09
C HIS A 37 -5.08 -1.79 8.38
N SER A 38 -4.17 -1.97 9.32
CA SER A 38 -3.68 -3.28 9.77
C SER A 38 -2.87 -4.08 8.73
N PHE A 39 -2.07 -3.38 7.91
CA PHE A 39 -1.03 -4.04 7.14
C PHE A 39 0.21 -4.29 7.99
N PHE A 40 0.91 -5.38 7.68
CA PHE A 40 2.17 -5.74 8.30
C PHE A 40 3.23 -5.97 7.24
N VAL A 41 4.43 -5.47 7.48
CA VAL A 41 5.60 -5.70 6.64
C VAL A 41 6.55 -6.60 7.39
N GLU A 42 7.04 -7.62 6.69
CA GLU A 42 8.04 -8.53 7.21
C GLU A 42 9.41 -8.20 6.61
N GLY A 43 10.46 -8.15 7.43
CA GLY A 43 11.84 -7.90 6.99
C GLY A 43 12.17 -6.43 6.67
N ALA A 44 11.18 -5.54 6.74
CA ALA A 44 11.36 -4.10 6.69
C ALA A 44 10.44 -3.39 7.68
N GLN A 45 10.75 -2.14 7.98
CA GLN A 45 9.94 -1.26 8.82
C GLN A 45 9.58 -0.02 8.01
N TRP A 46 8.36 0.47 8.17
CA TRP A 46 8.00 1.78 7.63
C TRP A 46 8.42 2.87 8.61
N ASP A 47 9.18 3.84 8.11
CA ASP A 47 9.50 5.05 8.86
C ASP A 47 8.49 6.15 8.52
N THR A 48 7.65 6.51 9.49
CA THR A 48 6.63 7.56 9.34
C THR A 48 7.22 8.97 9.26
N GLN A 49 8.44 9.20 9.78
CA GLN A 49 9.10 10.51 9.69
C GLN A 49 9.62 10.77 8.28
N THR A 50 10.34 9.79 7.71
CA THR A 50 10.91 9.93 6.36
C THR A 50 9.90 9.54 5.27
N GLY A 51 8.91 8.71 5.59
CA GLY A 51 7.99 8.13 4.60
C GLY A 51 8.68 7.11 3.69
N LEU A 52 9.70 6.42 4.21
CA LEU A 52 10.49 5.44 3.48
C LEU A 52 10.43 4.08 4.15
N LEU A 53 10.55 3.04 3.34
CA LEU A 53 10.73 1.68 3.81
C LEU A 53 12.20 1.52 4.23
N VAL A 54 12.44 1.29 5.52
CA VAL A 54 13.77 1.10 6.10
C VAL A 54 13.97 -0.36 6.49
N LYS A 55 15.23 -0.79 6.66
CA LYS A 55 15.54 -2.15 7.09
C LYS A 55 14.92 -2.44 8.46
N ALA A 56 14.39 -3.65 8.65
CA ALA A 56 13.85 -4.07 9.93
C ALA A 56 14.90 -3.98 11.05
N LYS A 57 14.45 -3.57 12.24
CA LYS A 57 15.30 -3.54 13.43
C LYS A 57 15.66 -4.97 13.87
N PRO A 58 16.84 -5.19 14.48
CA PRO A 58 17.20 -6.49 15.05
C PRO A 58 16.12 -6.95 16.03
N LYS A 59 15.61 -8.19 15.85
CA LYS A 59 14.49 -8.83 16.57
C LYS A 59 13.06 -8.38 16.19
N GLY A 60 12.89 -7.40 15.31
CA GLY A 60 11.58 -7.00 14.78
C GLY A 60 11.31 -7.59 13.41
N LEU A 61 10.91 -8.87 13.34
CA LEU A 61 10.63 -9.53 12.06
C LEU A 61 9.41 -8.95 11.35
N VAL A 62 8.44 -8.42 12.10
CA VAL A 62 7.17 -7.87 11.61
C VAL A 62 6.98 -6.47 12.15
N ALA A 63 6.75 -5.50 11.26
CA ALA A 63 6.40 -4.13 11.60
C ALA A 63 5.00 -3.80 11.08
N THR A 64 4.23 -3.03 11.84
CA THR A 64 2.90 -2.56 11.42
C THR A 64 3.07 -1.35 10.49
N LEU A 65 2.39 -1.37 9.35
CA LEU A 65 2.25 -0.21 8.48
C LEU A 65 1.17 0.73 9.05
N PRO A 66 1.32 2.05 8.86
CA PRO A 66 0.24 3.00 9.15
C PRO A 66 -0.89 2.83 8.12
N MET A 67 -1.75 3.83 7.98
CA MET A 67 -2.80 3.83 6.97
C MET A 67 -2.20 3.68 5.56
N VAL A 68 -2.69 2.69 4.82
CA VAL A 68 -2.32 2.46 3.44
C VAL A 68 -3.46 2.92 2.55
N PHE A 69 -3.14 3.77 1.58
CA PHE A 69 -4.07 4.27 0.59
C PHE A 69 -3.88 3.52 -0.72
N VAL A 70 -4.90 2.78 -1.12
CA VAL A 70 -4.91 2.02 -2.37
C VAL A 70 -5.82 2.74 -3.33
N LYS A 71 -5.23 3.24 -4.41
CA LYS A 71 -5.95 3.93 -5.49
C LYS A 71 -5.79 3.19 -6.81
N ALA A 72 -6.85 3.18 -7.60
CA ALA A 72 -6.81 2.64 -8.96
C ALA A 72 -6.51 3.76 -9.95
N LEU A 73 -5.50 3.59 -10.79
CA LEU A 73 -5.11 4.54 -11.84
C LEU A 73 -4.84 3.78 -13.14
N LEU A 74 -4.77 4.54 -14.22
CA LEU A 74 -4.33 4.01 -15.50
C LEU A 74 -2.83 3.71 -15.47
N VAL A 75 -2.40 2.65 -16.15
CA VAL A 75 -1.00 2.25 -16.28
C VAL A 75 -0.14 3.42 -16.78
N ASP A 76 -0.64 4.21 -17.73
CA ASP A 76 0.04 5.40 -18.27
C ASP A 76 0.30 6.50 -17.22
N LYS A 77 -0.49 6.53 -16.14
CA LYS A 77 -0.36 7.50 -15.04
C LYS A 77 0.41 6.94 -13.86
N GLN A 78 0.83 5.67 -13.91
CA GLN A 78 1.56 5.05 -12.81
C GLN A 78 3.02 5.49 -12.83
N ASN A 79 3.42 6.23 -11.80
CA ASN A 79 4.82 6.55 -11.59
C ASN A 79 5.45 5.49 -10.68
N THR A 80 6.28 4.62 -11.25
CA THR A 80 7.04 3.59 -10.51
C THR A 80 8.39 4.08 -10.02
N ARG A 81 8.77 5.33 -10.34
CA ARG A 81 10.09 5.86 -10.03
C ARG A 81 10.23 6.13 -8.53
N GLY A 82 11.05 5.34 -7.86
CA GLY A 82 11.22 5.39 -6.40
C GLY A 82 10.22 4.53 -5.63
N THR A 83 9.38 3.74 -6.32
CA THR A 83 8.42 2.83 -5.69
C THR A 83 9.08 1.47 -5.46
N TYR A 84 8.94 0.93 -4.25
CA TYR A 84 9.40 -0.42 -3.94
C TYR A 84 8.32 -1.44 -4.31
N ALA A 85 8.64 -2.38 -5.20
CA ALA A 85 7.75 -3.48 -5.56
C ALA A 85 7.67 -4.50 -4.40
N CYS A 86 6.72 -4.30 -3.50
CA CYS A 86 6.49 -5.19 -2.36
C CYS A 86 5.43 -6.24 -2.70
N PRO A 87 5.74 -7.55 -2.64
CA PRO A 87 4.71 -8.59 -2.78
C PRO A 87 3.79 -8.59 -1.56
N VAL A 88 2.48 -8.54 -1.78
CA VAL A 88 1.45 -8.56 -0.72
C VAL A 88 0.86 -9.95 -0.63
N HIS A 89 0.90 -10.56 0.56
CA HIS A 89 0.36 -11.89 0.82
C HIS A 89 -0.81 -11.80 1.83
N ARG A 90 -1.88 -12.56 1.57
CA ARG A 90 -3.06 -12.63 2.45
C ARG A 90 -2.81 -13.52 3.69
N THR A 91 -1.86 -14.44 3.60
CA THR A 91 -1.49 -15.40 4.65
C THR A 91 0.00 -15.28 4.93
N LYS A 92 0.41 -15.48 6.20
CA LYS A 92 1.83 -15.49 6.62
C LYS A 92 2.65 -16.61 5.96
N SER A 93 1.99 -17.57 5.32
CA SER A 93 2.65 -18.64 4.59
C SER A 93 3.29 -18.10 3.32
N ARG A 94 4.61 -17.89 3.39
CA ARG A 94 5.49 -17.93 2.21
C ARG A 94 5.55 -19.36 1.71
N GLY A 95 4.45 -19.89 1.18
CA GLY A 95 4.45 -21.23 0.61
C GLY A 95 5.31 -21.23 -0.66
N PRO A 96 6.26 -22.16 -0.82
CA PRO A 96 6.65 -22.59 -2.16
C PRO A 96 5.52 -23.47 -2.69
N MET A 97 5.07 -23.20 -3.91
CA MET A 97 4.63 -24.15 -4.92
C MET A 97 4.17 -23.34 -6.13
#